data_AF-A0A937WXU7-F1
#
_entry.id   AF-A0A937WXU7-F1
#
_cell.length_a   1.000
_cell.length_b   1.000
_cell.length_c   1.000
_cell.angle_alpha   90.00
_cell.angle_beta   90.00
_cell.angle_gamma   90.00
#
_symmetry.space_group_name_H-M   'P 1'
#
loop_
_entity.id
_entity.type
_entity.pdbx_description
1 polymer ?
#
loop_
_entity_poly.entity_id
_entity_poly.type
_entity_poly.pdbx_seq_one_letter_code
_entity_poly.pdbx_strand_id
1 'polypeptide(L)' 'SASPRRLLLLQFVAIDAWPLTSIGTWDAFNSNILRGEPIHCPRMTATPVRMPYPPAERLGSIYEIQTVLEQPIFARKAG' A
#
# COMPACT_ATOMS: atom_id res chain seq x y z
N SER A 1 -14.50 29.33 2.21
CA SER A 1 -15.07 28.37 3.17
C SER A 1 -13.93 27.82 4.00
N ALA A 2 -13.97 28.02 5.33
CA ALA A 2 -12.86 27.69 6.24
C ALA A 2 -12.99 26.29 6.90
N SER A 3 -13.99 25.49 6.53
CA SER A 3 -14.16 24.14 7.07
C SER A 3 -13.48 23.08 6.18
N PRO A 4 -12.56 22.26 6.71
CA PRO A 4 -11.98 21.16 5.95
C PRO A 4 -13.03 20.10 5.64
N ARG A 5 -13.06 19.62 4.38
CA ARG A 5 -13.92 18.50 3.97
C ARG A 5 -13.30 17.18 4.41
N ARG A 6 -14.08 16.35 5.10
CA ARG A 6 -13.68 14.99 5.46
C ARG A 6 -13.63 14.12 4.20
N LEU A 7 -12.57 13.33 4.06
CA LEU A 7 -12.38 12.38 2.98
C LEU A 7 -12.37 10.97 3.59
N LEU A 8 -13.21 10.07 3.05
CA LEU A 8 -13.17 8.65 3.33
C LEU A 8 -12.75 7.92 2.05
N LEU A 9 -11.68 7.14 2.12
CA LEU A 9 -11.20 6.32 1.02
C LEU A 9 -11.38 4.85 1.41
N LEU A 10 -12.08 4.10 0.57
CA LEU A 10 -12.17 2.65 0.66
C LEU A 10 -11.43 2.05 -0.53
N GLN A 11 -10.63 1.02 -0.26
CA GLN A 11 -9.92 0.29 -1.30
C GLN A 11 -10.54 -1.10 -1.45
N PHE A 12 -10.78 -1.48 -2.69
CA PHE A 12 -11.22 -2.82 -3.06
C PHE A 12 -10.33 -3.37 -4.16
N VAL A 13 -10.22 -4.69 -4.21
CA VAL A 13 -9.52 -5.42 -5.26
C VAL A 13 -10.41 -6.55 -5.76
N ALA A 14 -10.15 -7.05 -6.96
CA ALA A 14 -10.80 -8.25 -7.45
C ALA A 14 -10.37 -9.46 -6.60
N ILE A 15 -11.26 -10.45 -6.46
CA ILE A 15 -11.00 -11.66 -5.64
C ILE A 15 -9.80 -12.49 -6.15
N ASP A 16 -9.49 -12.38 -7.44
CA ASP A 16 -8.37 -13.03 -8.10
C ASP A 16 -7.08 -12.19 -8.10
N ALA A 17 -7.09 -10.97 -7.54
CA ALA A 17 -5.96 -10.06 -7.47
C ALA A 17 -5.18 -10.24 -6.15
N TRP A 18 -4.49 -11.37 -6.04
CA TRP A 18 -3.82 -11.77 -4.81
C TRP A 18 -2.62 -10.88 -4.44
N PRO A 19 -2.36 -10.66 -3.14
CA PRO A 19 -1.17 -9.96 -2.69
C PRO A 19 0.09 -10.79 -2.94
N LEU A 20 1.17 -10.13 -3.38
CA LEU A 20 2.43 -10.79 -3.74
C LEU A 20 3.33 -11.09 -2.55
N THR A 21 3.13 -10.43 -1.41
CA THR A 21 4.01 -10.55 -0.23
C THR A 21 3.49 -11.57 0.77
N SER A 22 2.20 -11.54 1.11
CA SER A 22 1.52 -12.55 1.96
C SER A 22 0.01 -12.30 2.00
N ILE A 23 -0.78 -13.38 2.15
CA ILE A 23 -2.22 -13.33 2.45
C ILE A 23 -2.53 -13.49 3.96
N GLY A 24 -1.51 -13.72 4.80
CA GLY A 24 -1.72 -14.17 6.18
C GLY A 24 -2.25 -15.60 6.22
N THR A 25 -3.45 -15.80 6.78
CA THR A 25 -4.14 -17.10 6.78
C THR A 25 -5.29 -17.12 5.76
N TRP A 26 -5.66 -18.31 5.29
CA TRP A 26 -6.78 -18.50 4.35
C TRP A 26 -8.09 -17.89 4.87
N ASP A 27 -8.43 -18.16 6.13
CA ASP A 27 -9.67 -17.66 6.75
C ASP A 27 -9.65 -16.14 6.92
N ALA A 28 -8.49 -15.56 7.29
CA ALA A 28 -8.34 -14.12 7.39
C ALA A 28 -8.42 -13.44 6.02
N PHE A 29 -7.89 -14.05 4.96
CA PHE A 29 -8.04 -13.54 3.61
C PHE A 29 -9.52 -13.57 3.17
N ASN A 30 -10.19 -14.70 3.36
CA ASN A 30 -11.58 -14.88 2.92
C ASN A 30 -12.59 -14.05 3.72
N SER A 31 -12.32 -13.72 4.98
CA SER A 31 -13.19 -12.84 5.77
C SER A 31 -13.29 -11.42 5.20
N ASN A 32 -12.35 -11.01 4.33
CA ASN A 32 -12.36 -9.73 3.64
C ASN A 32 -13.15 -9.75 2.31
N ILE A 33 -13.71 -10.89 1.90
CA ILE A 33 -14.50 -10.98 0.66
C ILE A 33 -15.87 -10.31 0.87
N LEU A 34 -16.10 -9.20 0.17
CA LEU A 34 -17.42 -8.54 0.15
C LEU A 34 -18.41 -9.22 -0.79
N ARG A 35 -17.94 -9.77 -1.92
CA ARG A 35 -18.79 -10.45 -2.91
C ARG A 35 -17.97 -11.42 -3.76
N GLY A 36 -18.58 -12.55 -4.13
CA GLY A 36 -17.94 -13.63 -4.90
C GLY A 36 -17.60 -14.83 -4.02
N GLU A 37 -17.03 -15.87 -4.64
CA GLU A 37 -16.65 -17.11 -3.96
C GLU A 37 -15.13 -17.14 -3.72
N PRO A 38 -14.66 -17.69 -2.58
CA PRO A 38 -13.24 -17.90 -2.33
C PRO A 38 -12.54 -18.59 -3.50
N ILE A 39 -11.46 -17.98 -3.99
CA ILE A 39 -10.65 -18.50 -5.11
C ILE A 39 -9.23 -18.71 -4.62
N HIS A 40 -8.56 -19.80 -5.00
CA HIS A 40 -7.16 -20.08 -4.66
C HIS A 40 -6.23 -20.00 -5.88
N CYS A 41 -6.77 -19.60 -7.03
CA CYS A 41 -6.06 -19.44 -8.30
C CYS A 41 -6.05 -17.94 -8.66
N PRO A 42 -4.96 -17.21 -8.39
CA PRO A 42 -4.87 -15.80 -8.73
C PRO A 42 -4.76 -15.58 -10.24
N ARG A 43 -5.24 -14.42 -10.71
CA ARG A 43 -5.02 -13.97 -12.08
C ARG A 43 -3.62 -13.37 -12.21
N MET A 44 -2.73 -14.11 -12.87
CA MET A 44 -1.34 -13.69 -13.08
C MET A 44 -0.91 -13.85 -14.54
N THR A 45 0.13 -13.10 -14.90
CA THR A 45 0.87 -13.27 -16.18
C THR A 45 2.35 -13.45 -15.88
N ALA A 46 3.09 -14.10 -16.77
CA ALA A 46 4.52 -14.30 -16.65
C ALA A 46 5.27 -13.00 -17.00
N THR A 47 5.35 -12.08 -16.03
CA THR A 47 6.07 -10.80 -16.14
C THR A 47 7.00 -10.61 -14.95
N PRO A 48 8.17 -9.96 -15.13
CA PRO A 48 8.96 -9.49 -14.01
C PRO A 48 8.13 -8.57 -13.11
N VAL A 49 8.22 -8.79 -11.80
CA VAL A 49 7.62 -7.91 -10.78
C VAL A 49 8.72 -7.30 -9.93
N ARG A 50 8.66 -5.97 -9.74
CA ARG A 50 9.53 -5.28 -8.80
C ARG A 50 8.90 -5.38 -7.41
N MET A 51 9.57 -6.11 -6.52
CA MET A 51 9.13 -6.25 -5.14
C MET A 51 9.53 -5.01 -4.32
N PRO A 52 8.73 -4.59 -3.33
CA PRO A 52 9.02 -3.42 -2.49
C PRO A 52 10.06 -3.75 -1.40
N TYR A 53 11.18 -4.36 -1.79
CA TYR A 53 12.28 -4.73 -0.92
C TYR A 53 13.60 -4.15 -1.43
N PRO A 54 14.53 -3.74 -0.54
CA PRO A 54 14.36 -3.69 0.92
C PRO A 54 13.29 -2.65 1.34
N PRO A 55 12.71 -2.79 2.54
CA PRO A 55 11.82 -1.77 3.06
C PRO A 55 12.58 -0.44 3.23
N ALA A 56 11.85 0.67 3.25
CA ALA A 56 12.45 1.97 3.56
C ALA A 56 13.05 1.96 4.97
N GLU A 57 14.11 2.75 5.18
CA GLU A 57 14.79 2.87 6.49
C GLU A 57 13.85 3.39 7.59
N ARG A 58 12.88 4.22 7.22
CA ARG A 58 11.83 4.76 8.11
C ARG A 58 10.48 4.28 7.59
N LEU A 59 9.58 3.90 8.48
CA LEU A 59 8.28 3.29 8.15
C LEU A 59 7.07 4.13 8.60
N GLY A 60 7.31 5.28 9.22
CA GLY A 60 6.22 6.15 9.68
C GLY A 60 5.63 7.01 8.57
N SER A 61 5.32 8.27 8.89
CA SER A 61 4.63 9.14 7.93
C SER A 61 5.47 9.40 6.66
N ILE A 62 4.84 9.76 5.54
CA ILE A 62 5.58 10.15 4.32
C ILE A 62 6.62 11.25 4.57
N TYR A 63 6.35 12.16 5.51
CA TYR A 63 7.27 13.22 5.91
C TYR A 63 8.49 12.66 6.66
N GLU A 64 8.27 11.65 7.49
CA GLU A 64 9.35 10.93 8.17
C GLU A 64 10.18 10.13 7.18
N ILE A 65 9.58 9.51 6.16
CA ILE A 65 10.33 8.82 5.11
C ILE A 65 11.20 9.80 4.32
N GLN A 66 10.73 11.02 4.03
CA GLN A 66 11.49 12.03 3.26
C GLN A 66 12.70 12.61 4.01
N THR A 67 12.81 12.35 5.30
CA THR A 67 13.78 12.98 6.19
C THR A 67 15.16 12.31 6.13
N VAL A 68 15.31 11.20 5.38
CA VAL A 68 16.60 10.60 4.99
C VAL A 68 17.18 11.14 3.68
N LEU A 69 16.45 12.00 2.96
CA LEU A 69 16.93 12.53 1.69
C LEU A 69 18.18 13.41 1.92
N GLU A 70 19.27 13.09 1.22
CA GLU A 70 20.49 13.92 1.23
C GLU A 70 20.25 15.32 0.65
N GLN A 71 19.32 15.43 -0.31
CA GLN A 71 18.94 16.67 -0.98
C GLN A 71 17.43 16.91 -0.87
N PRO A 72 16.94 17.43 0.26
CA PRO A 72 15.51 17.68 0.45
C PRO A 72 15.05 18.86 -0.42
N ILE A 73 13.96 18.64 -1.18
CA ILE A 73 13.35 19.64 -2.08
C ILE A 73 12.93 20.91 -1.32
N PHE A 74 12.53 20.77 -0.05
CA PHE A 74 12.07 21.86 0.81
C PHE A 74 13.00 22.10 2.01
N ALA A 75 14.31 22.19 1.77
CA ALA A 75 15.23 22.64 2.81
C ALA A 75 14.84 24.05 3.32
N ARG A 76 14.73 24.21 4.65
CA ARG A 76 14.49 25.52 5.28
C ARG A 76 15.68 26.43 4.92
N LYS A 77 15.45 27.53 4.20
CA LYS A 77 16.45 28.61 4.13
C LYS A 77 16.71 29.06 5.55
N ALA A 78 17.93 28.87 6.04
CA ALA A 78 18.39 29.51 7.26
C ALA A 78 18.28 31.03 7.03
N GLY A 79 17.46 31.68 7.87
CA GLY A 79 17.46 33.13 8.01
C GLY A 79 18.55 33.53 9.00
#